data_AF-A0A5K0X5B9-F1
#
_entry.id   AF-A0A5K0X5B9-F1
#
_cell.length_a   1.000
_cell.length_b   1.000
_cell.length_c   1.000
_cell.angle_alpha   90.00
_cell.angle_beta   90.00
_cell.angle_gamma   90.00
#
_symmetry.space_group_name_H-M   'P 1'
#
loop_
_entity.id
_entity.type
_entity.pdbx_description
1 polymer ?
#
loop_
_entity_poly.entity_id
_entity_poly.type
_entity_poly.pdbx_seq_one_letter_code
_entity_poly.pdbx_strand_id
1 'polypeptide(L)'
;SKVWGTEKEGNCYNETTPIMDPNYWGFSCRKNIMRLIGDVFSRMSVPITFLNITQLSLYRKDAHTAIYKKQWSPLTPEQLANPVSYADCVHWCLPGLQDTWNELLYAKLLYP
;
A
#
# COMPACT_ATOMS: atom_id res chain seq x y z
N SER A 1 0.80 8.32 -9.22
CA SER A 1 1.61 8.59 -8.02
C SER A 1 3.01 8.01 -8.26
N LYS A 2 4.07 8.78 -8.02
CA LYS A 2 5.47 8.34 -8.25
C LYS A 2 6.01 7.60 -7.03
N VAL A 3 5.42 6.44 -6.72
CA VAL A 3 5.56 5.81 -5.38
C VAL A 3 6.63 4.72 -5.34
N TRP A 4 7.03 4.18 -6.49
CA TRP A 4 8.02 3.11 -6.62
C TRP A 4 9.08 3.55 -7.64
N GLY A 5 10.34 3.73 -7.20
CA GLY A 5 11.45 4.16 -8.07
C GLY A 5 12.25 2.96 -8.59
N THR A 6 12.57 2.90 -9.87
CA THR A 6 13.87 3.35 -10.43
C THR A 6 13.77 4.40 -11.53
N GLU A 7 12.58 4.64 -12.08
CA GLU A 7 12.35 5.63 -13.13
C GLU A 7 11.54 6.80 -12.58
N LYS A 8 11.88 8.04 -12.97
CA LYS A 8 11.21 9.27 -12.51
C LYS A 8 9.75 9.37 -12.96
N GLU A 9 9.23 8.36 -13.67
CA GLU A 9 7.94 8.34 -14.37
C GLU A 9 7.35 6.92 -14.30
N GLY A 10 6.59 6.61 -13.25
CA GLY A 10 5.91 5.32 -13.13
C GLY A 10 4.93 5.29 -11.96
N ASN A 11 3.93 4.41 -12.03
CA ASN A 11 3.01 4.08 -10.95
C ASN A 11 2.74 2.56 -10.92
N CYS A 12 1.70 2.10 -10.23
CA CYS A 12 1.34 0.68 -10.13
C CYS A 12 0.79 0.05 -11.43
N TYR A 13 0.57 0.84 -12.49
CA TYR A 13 0.00 0.32 -13.72
C TYR A 13 0.96 -0.66 -14.40
N ASN A 14 0.44 -1.82 -14.82
CA ASN A 14 1.19 -2.95 -15.38
C ASN A 14 2.23 -3.58 -14.44
N GLU A 15 2.20 -3.26 -13.15
CA GLU A 15 3.04 -3.94 -12.17
C GLU A 15 2.40 -5.26 -11.76
N THR A 16 3.10 -6.37 -11.98
CA THR A 16 2.58 -7.73 -11.77
C THR A 16 3.42 -8.57 -10.82
N THR A 17 4.53 -8.01 -10.34
CA THR A 17 5.42 -8.67 -9.38
C THR A 17 5.75 -7.73 -8.22
N PRO A 18 5.93 -8.27 -7.00
CA PRO A 18 6.34 -7.47 -5.87
C PRO A 18 7.78 -6.98 -6.04
N ILE A 19 8.16 -6.00 -5.24
CA ILE A 19 9.55 -5.56 -5.12
C ILE A 19 10.32 -6.63 -4.34
N MET A 20 11.39 -7.14 -4.96
CA MET A 20 12.21 -8.22 -4.40
C MET A 20 13.43 -7.72 -3.62
N ASP A 21 13.74 -6.41 -3.67
CA ASP A 21 14.82 -5.82 -2.87
C ASP A 21 14.42 -5.78 -1.39
N PRO A 22 15.06 -6.58 -0.51
CA PRO A 22 14.71 -6.62 0.92
C PRO A 22 15.03 -5.32 1.67
N ASN A 23 15.81 -4.42 1.07
CA ASN A 23 16.14 -3.11 1.65
C ASN A 23 15.23 -1.99 1.15
N TYR A 24 14.23 -2.31 0.32
CA TYR A 24 13.37 -1.30 -0.27
C TYR A 24 12.55 -0.55 0.78
N TRP A 25 12.55 0.77 0.63
CA TRP A 25 11.67 1.69 1.35
C TRP A 25 11.12 2.73 0.37
N GLY A 26 9.81 2.67 0.12
CA GLY A 26 9.15 3.62 -0.76
C GLY A 26 9.24 5.06 -0.25
N PHE A 27 9.37 6.01 -1.19
CA PHE A 27 9.45 7.44 -0.88
C PHE A 27 8.20 7.97 -0.16
N SER A 28 7.04 7.34 -0.39
CA SER A 28 5.78 7.67 0.28
C SER A 28 5.77 7.31 1.77
N CYS A 29 6.72 6.50 2.23
CA CYS A 29 6.77 6.05 3.61
C CYS A 29 7.35 7.11 4.56
N ARG A 30 6.47 7.70 5.37
CA ARG A 30 6.85 8.68 6.40
C ARG A 30 7.32 7.98 7.68
N LYS A 31 8.58 7.54 7.70
CA LYS A 31 9.21 6.85 8.86
C LYS A 31 9.13 7.67 10.16
N ASN A 32 9.16 9.00 10.06
CA ASN A 32 8.97 9.89 11.20
C ASN A 32 7.58 9.75 11.84
N ILE A 33 6.52 9.60 11.04
CA ILE A 33 5.16 9.38 11.55
C ILE A 33 5.07 8.02 12.22
N MET A 34 5.66 6.97 11.63
CA MET A 34 5.68 5.63 12.24
C MET A 34 6.39 5.64 13.61
N ARG A 35 7.52 6.33 13.72
CA ARG A 35 8.24 6.50 15.00
C ARG A 35 7.37 7.24 16.02
N LEU A 36 6.74 8.34 15.61
CA LEU A 36 5.84 9.11 16.48
C LEU A 36 4.68 8.25 17.00
N ILE A 37 4.08 7.41 16.16
CA ILE A 37 3.01 6.49 16.58
C ILE A 37 3.52 5.54 17.66
N GLY A 38 4.71 4.95 17.47
CA GLY A 38 5.35 4.10 18.48
C GLY A 38 5.60 4.84 19.80
N ASP A 39 6.14 6.06 19.72
CA ASP A 39 6.42 6.89 20.88
C ASP A 39 5.13 7.24 21.65
N VAL A 40 4.06 7.62 20.95
CA VAL A 40 2.77 7.92 21.57
C VAL A 40 2.19 6.68 22.25
N PHE A 41 2.14 5.55 21.54
CA PHE A 41 1.56 4.31 22.07
C PHE A 41 2.33 3.79 23.28
N SER A 42 3.65 3.97 23.34
CA SER A 42 4.46 3.59 24.50
C SER A 42 4.12 4.35 25.78
N ARG A 43 3.49 5.52 25.66
CA ARG A 43 3.11 6.40 26.79
C ARG A 43 1.65 6.26 27.19
N MET A 44 0.88 5.42 26.49
CA MET A 44 -0.55 5.26 26.77
C MET A 44 -0.76 4.35 27.97
N SER A 45 -1.74 4.70 28.81
CA SER A 45 -2.14 3.90 29.97
C SER A 45 -2.86 2.60 29.58
N VAL A 46 -3.47 2.57 28.40
CA VAL A 46 -4.10 1.38 27.81
C VAL A 46 -3.09 0.72 26.87
N PRO A 47 -2.85 -0.60 26.98
CA PRO A 47 -1.95 -1.29 26.08
C PRO A 47 -2.52 -1.29 24.66
N ILE A 48 -1.71 -0.82 23.70
CA ILE A 48 -2.06 -0.80 22.27
C ILE A 48 -1.05 -1.65 21.51
N THR A 49 -1.55 -2.64 20.78
CA THR A 49 -0.74 -3.42 19.85
C THR A 49 -0.80 -2.75 18.47
N PHE A 50 0.36 -2.31 17.98
CA PHE A 50 0.48 -1.74 16.64
C PHE A 50 0.77 -2.83 15.61
N LEU A 51 -0.15 -3.02 14.65
CA LEU A 51 0.09 -3.86 13.48
C LEU A 51 0.87 -3.08 12.43
N ASN A 52 2.20 -3.22 12.45
CA ASN A 52 3.08 -2.54 11.49
C ASN A 52 3.03 -3.23 10.11
N ILE A 53 2.03 -2.86 9.31
CA ILE A 53 1.83 -3.36 7.95
C ILE A 53 2.54 -2.51 6.88
N THR A 54 3.25 -1.44 7.26
CA THR A 54 3.74 -0.45 6.29
C THR A 54 4.79 -1.04 5.37
N GLN A 55 5.89 -1.60 5.89
CA GLN A 55 6.99 -2.08 5.05
C GLN A 55 6.56 -3.25 4.16
N LEU A 56 5.84 -4.24 4.72
CA LEU A 56 5.36 -5.38 3.94
C LEU A 56 4.45 -4.94 2.78
N SER A 57 3.65 -3.88 3.00
CA SER A 57 2.74 -3.34 1.98
C SER A 57 3.48 -2.59 0.89
N LEU A 58 4.61 -1.95 1.20
CA LEU A 58 5.41 -1.21 0.22
C LEU A 58 6.02 -2.11 -0.86
N TYR A 59 6.28 -3.38 -0.54
CA TYR A 59 6.74 -4.35 -1.54
C TYR A 59 5.68 -4.66 -2.59
N ARG A 60 4.39 -4.47 -2.27
CA ARG A 60 3.27 -5.01 -3.04
C ARG A 60 2.76 -4.06 -4.12
N LYS A 61 3.66 -3.48 -4.93
CA LYS A 61 3.26 -2.62 -6.07
C LYS A 61 2.30 -3.31 -7.06
N ASP A 62 2.33 -4.64 -7.08
CA ASP A 62 1.50 -5.55 -7.88
C ASP A 62 0.05 -5.72 -7.38
N ALA A 63 -0.25 -5.34 -6.13
CA ALA A 63 -1.53 -5.69 -5.51
C ALA A 63 -2.61 -4.59 -5.63
N HIS A 64 -2.31 -3.49 -6.33
CA HIS A 64 -3.23 -2.37 -6.48
C HIS A 64 -4.34 -2.63 -7.51
N THR A 65 -5.46 -1.93 -7.37
CA THR A 65 -6.57 -2.02 -8.34
C THR A 65 -6.21 -1.44 -9.72
N ALA A 66 -5.25 -0.50 -9.77
CA ALA A 66 -4.82 0.18 -10.98
C ALA A 66 -6.03 0.75 -11.75
N ILE A 67 -6.30 0.25 -12.96
CA ILE A 67 -7.45 0.69 -13.77
C ILE A 67 -8.71 -0.14 -13.53
N TYR A 68 -8.60 -1.29 -12.84
CA TYR A 68 -9.65 -2.28 -12.61
C TYR A 68 -10.51 -1.94 -11.39
N LYS A 69 -10.79 -0.65 -11.18
CA LYS A 69 -11.74 -0.17 -10.18
C LYS A 69 -13.06 0.19 -10.83
N LYS A 70 -14.11 0.31 -10.01
CA LYS A 70 -15.40 0.85 -10.46
C LYS A 70 -15.22 2.31 -10.89
N GLN A 71 -15.57 2.61 -12.14
CA GLN A 71 -15.62 3.98 -12.63
C GLN A 71 -17.04 4.51 -12.51
N TRP A 72 -17.22 5.51 -11.65
CA TRP A 72 -18.52 6.14 -11.41
C TRP A 72 -18.95 7.09 -12.52
N SER A 73 -17.99 7.50 -13.35
CA SER A 73 -18.22 8.31 -14.55
C SER A 73 -17.45 7.70 -15.72
N PRO A 74 -17.93 7.86 -16.96
CA PRO A 74 -17.19 7.45 -18.15
C PRO A 74 -15.80 8.09 -18.16
N LEU A 75 -14.79 7.32 -18.56
CA LEU A 75 -13.44 7.85 -18.75
C LEU A 75 -13.41 8.80 -19.94
N THR A 76 -12.63 9.88 -19.84
CA THR A 76 -12.43 10.80 -20.97
C THR A 76 -11.54 10.15 -22.04
N PRO A 77 -11.58 10.61 -23.30
CA PRO A 77 -10.67 10.13 -24.35
C PRO A 77 -9.19 10.22 -23.95
N GLU A 78 -8.80 11.27 -23.23
CA GLU A 78 -7.44 11.48 -22.74
C GLU A 78 -7.04 10.44 -21.68
N GLN A 79 -7.98 10.07 -20.80
CA GLN A 79 -7.75 9.01 -19.82
C GLN A 79 -7.60 7.65 -20.50
N LEU A 80 -8.47 7.34 -21.46
CA LEU A 80 -8.38 6.09 -22.24
C LEU A 80 -7.07 6.00 -23.02
N ALA A 81 -6.58 7.12 -23.56
CA ALA A 81 -5.29 7.20 -24.24
C ALA A 81 -4.09 7.03 -23.29
N ASN A 82 -4.26 7.30 -21.99
CA ASN A 82 -3.21 7.19 -20.99
C ASN A 82 -3.70 6.52 -19.69
N PRO A 83 -3.74 5.17 -19.63
CA PRO A 83 -4.16 4.41 -18.45
C PRO A 83 -3.45 4.78 -17.13
N VAL A 84 -2.18 5.18 -17.23
CA VAL A 84 -1.37 5.61 -16.07
C VAL A 84 -1.99 6.84 -15.38
N SER A 85 -2.67 7.72 -16.13
CA SER A 85 -3.25 8.96 -15.60
C SER A 85 -4.40 8.75 -14.61
N TYR A 86 -5.13 7.64 -14.72
CA TYR A 86 -6.31 7.35 -13.89
C TYR A 86 -6.15 6.07 -13.04
N ALA A 87 -5.00 5.40 -13.12
CA ALA A 87 -4.70 4.23 -12.30
C ALA A 87 -4.71 4.58 -10.80
N ASP A 88 -5.43 3.76 -10.04
CA ASP A 88 -5.52 3.83 -8.59
C ASP A 88 -4.45 2.96 -7.95
N CYS A 89 -3.48 3.63 -7.34
CA CYS A 89 -2.39 2.99 -6.63
C CYS A 89 -2.43 3.28 -5.13
N VAL A 90 -3.66 3.42 -4.59
CA VAL A 90 -3.94 3.58 -3.16
C VAL A 90 -4.76 2.40 -2.67
N HIS A 91 -5.75 1.99 -3.44
CA HIS A 91 -6.61 0.85 -3.12
C HIS A 91 -6.02 -0.47 -3.62
N TRP A 92 -6.47 -1.57 -3.01
CA TRP A 92 -5.95 -2.91 -3.21
C TRP A 92 -7.01 -3.81 -3.85
N CYS A 93 -6.58 -4.76 -4.67
CA CYS A 93 -7.43 -5.84 -5.14
C CYS A 93 -7.83 -6.77 -3.97
N LEU A 94 -8.99 -7.40 -4.13
CA LEU A 94 -9.46 -8.50 -3.29
C LEU A 94 -9.75 -9.72 -4.20
N PRO A 95 -9.27 -10.93 -3.87
CA PRO A 95 -8.30 -11.24 -2.81
C PRO A 95 -6.93 -10.57 -3.05
N GLY A 96 -6.15 -10.34 -1.99
CA GLY A 96 -4.89 -9.62 -2.11
C GLY A 96 -4.22 -9.23 -0.78
N LEU A 97 -3.49 -8.11 -0.80
CA LEU A 97 -2.68 -7.66 0.34
C LEU A 97 -3.47 -7.48 1.64
N GLN A 98 -4.73 -7.06 1.53
CA GLN A 98 -5.58 -6.83 2.70
C GLN A 98 -5.90 -8.14 3.46
N ASP A 99 -5.84 -9.29 2.79
CA ASP A 99 -6.01 -10.59 3.41
C ASP A 99 -4.85 -10.87 4.39
N THR A 100 -3.61 -10.57 3.99
CA THR A 100 -2.44 -10.67 4.88
C THR A 100 -2.56 -9.76 6.11
N TRP A 101 -3.14 -8.56 5.97
CA TRP A 101 -3.38 -7.69 7.12
C TRP A 101 -4.38 -8.30 8.10
N ASN A 102 -5.44 -8.92 7.57
CA ASN A 102 -6.44 -9.62 8.36
C ASN A 102 -5.87 -10.87 9.05
N GLU A 103 -4.99 -11.61 8.39
CA GLU A 103 -4.27 -12.74 8.99
C GLU A 103 -3.40 -12.29 10.17
N LEU A 104 -2.66 -11.18 10.04
CA LEU A 104 -1.86 -10.62 11.13
C LEU A 104 -2.74 -10.17 12.31
N LEU A 105 -3.88 -9.56 12.03
CA LEU A 105 -4.87 -9.19 13.05
C LEU A 105 -5.42 -10.43 13.76
N TYR A 106 -5.85 -11.44 13.00
CA TYR A 106 -6.37 -12.69 13.53
C TYR A 106 -5.35 -13.41 14.42
N ALA A 107 -4.10 -13.49 13.97
CA ALA A 107 -3.00 -14.04 14.75
C ALA A 107 -2.84 -13.31 16.10
N LYS A 108 -2.95 -11.97 16.12
CA LYS A 108 -2.87 -11.19 17.36
C LYS A 108 -4.08 -11.31 18.27
N LEU A 109 -5.27 -11.57 17.72
CA LEU A 109 -6.48 -11.75 18.52
C LEU A 109 -6.54 -13.15 19.15
N LEU A 110 -6.04 -14.18 18.46
CA LEU A 110 -6.14 -15.57 18.91
C LEU A 110 -4.90 -16.12 19.61
N TYR A 111 -3.72 -15.55 19.35
CA TYR A 111 -2.46 -15.98 19.95
C TYR A 111 -1.76 -14.77 20.61
N PRO A 112 -2.31 -14.26 21.74
CA PRO A 112 -1.82 -13.07 22.42
C PRO A 112 -0.44 -13.27 23.09
#